data_AF-A0AAD9NJ23-F1
#
_entry.id   AF-A0AAD9NJ23-F1
#
_cell.length_a   1.000
_cell.length_b   1.000
_cell.length_c   1.000
_cell.angle_alpha   90.00
_cell.angle_beta   90.00
_cell.angle_gamma   90.00
#
_symmetry.space_group_name_H-M   'P 1'
#
loop_
_entity.id
_entity.type
_entity.pdbx_description
1 polymer ?
#
loop_
_entity_poly.entity_id
_entity_poly.type
_entity_poly.pdbx_seq_one_letter_code
_entity_poly.pdbx_strand_id
1 'polypeptide(L)'
;MDTEAARLFTESHRDHDERWTVHTSDVDVTCFACLMELLEDQDVLLVKKKFVLSELLRFLSYHTEYLLEVVTEDFRVIVHATAILLGEYNLTWFVGIVYFCEYFRGSDVM
;
A
#
# COMPACT_ATOMS: atom_id res chain seq x y z
N MET A 1 11.24 11.70 -20.84
CA MET A 1 9.82 11.39 -20.63
C MET A 1 9.63 11.47 -19.12
N ASP A 2 9.16 12.63 -18.66
CA ASP A 2 9.09 12.99 -17.25
C ASP A 2 7.63 12.77 -16.84
N THR A 3 7.25 11.51 -16.65
CA THR A 3 5.91 11.18 -16.19
C THR A 3 5.84 11.50 -14.71
N GLU A 4 4.76 12.17 -14.29
CA GLU A 4 4.54 12.58 -12.90
C GLU A 4 4.63 11.39 -11.93
N ALA A 5 4.29 10.19 -12.44
CA ALA A 5 4.45 8.90 -11.79
C ALA A 5 5.90 8.56 -11.37
N ALA A 6 6.91 8.93 -12.17
CA ALA A 6 8.32 8.73 -11.81
C ALA A 6 8.75 9.56 -10.60
N ARG A 7 8.03 10.65 -10.28
CA ARG A 7 8.31 11.52 -9.11
C ARG A 7 7.85 10.90 -7.79
N LEU A 8 7.10 9.80 -7.86
CA LEU A 8 6.62 9.03 -6.72
C LEU A 8 7.55 7.87 -6.38
N PHE A 9 8.57 7.60 -7.18
CA PHE A 9 9.60 6.64 -6.82
C PHE A 9 10.54 7.25 -5.79
N THR A 10 10.72 6.53 -4.69
CA THR A 10 11.73 6.81 -3.67
C THR A 10 13.09 6.29 -4.13
N GLU A 11 14.15 6.65 -3.40
CA GLU A 11 15.50 6.18 -3.70
C GLU A 11 15.61 4.64 -3.60
N SER A 12 14.83 4.03 -2.71
CA SER A 12 14.73 2.58 -2.49
C SER A 12 13.88 1.85 -3.53
N HIS A 13 13.32 2.53 -4.53
CA HIS A 13 12.44 1.90 -5.52
C HIS A 13 13.07 0.67 -6.20
N ARG A 14 14.39 0.69 -6.44
CA ARG A 14 15.11 -0.42 -7.06
C ARG A 14 15.20 -1.69 -6.20
N ASP A 15 14.98 -1.54 -4.90
CA ASP A 15 15.00 -2.62 -3.92
C ASP A 15 13.60 -3.20 -3.70
N HIS A 16 12.56 -2.57 -4.24
CA HIS A 16 11.19 -3.08 -4.19
C HIS A 16 11.00 -4.18 -5.23
N ASP A 17 10.30 -5.22 -4.83
CA ASP A 17 9.85 -6.28 -5.73
C ASP A 17 8.97 -5.68 -6.85
N GLU A 18 9.19 -6.11 -8.09
CA GLU A 18 8.42 -5.65 -9.26
C GLU A 18 6.92 -5.87 -9.08
N ARG A 19 6.52 -6.85 -8.25
CA ARG A 19 5.12 -7.08 -7.90
C ARG A 19 4.46 -5.89 -7.17
N TRP A 20 5.20 -4.94 -6.64
CA TRP A 20 4.60 -3.73 -6.06
C TRP A 20 4.28 -2.67 -7.11
N THR A 21 4.69 -2.89 -8.36
CA THR A 21 4.63 -1.92 -9.44
C THR A 21 3.53 -2.28 -10.43
N VAL A 22 2.59 -1.36 -10.65
CA VAL A 22 1.49 -1.55 -11.59
C VAL A 22 1.38 -0.37 -12.55
N HIS A 23 0.86 -0.65 -13.74
CA HIS A 23 0.46 0.39 -14.69
C HIS A 23 -0.92 0.92 -14.31
N THR A 24 -1.01 2.12 -13.77
CA THR A 24 -2.29 2.77 -13.42
C THR A 24 -2.94 3.47 -14.62
N SER A 25 -2.17 3.68 -15.69
CA SER A 25 -2.62 4.12 -17.02
C SER A 25 -1.63 3.63 -18.09
N ASP A 26 -1.88 3.92 -19.38
CA ASP A 26 -0.96 3.60 -20.50
C ASP A 26 0.43 4.24 -20.35
N VAL A 27 0.57 5.25 -19.48
CA VAL A 27 1.81 6.03 -19.28
C VAL A 27 2.26 6.14 -17.82
N ASP A 28 1.44 5.72 -16.86
CA ASP A 28 1.72 5.89 -15.44
C ASP A 28 2.03 4.56 -14.76
N VAL A 29 3.24 4.48 -14.22
CA VAL A 29 3.73 3.34 -13.44
C VAL A 29 3.77 3.75 -11.98
N THR A 30 3.07 3.03 -11.12
CA THR A 30 2.99 3.33 -9.69
C THR A 30 3.50 2.16 -8.88
N CYS A 31 4.39 2.43 -7.92
CA CYS A 31 4.87 1.43 -6.97
C CYS A 31 4.21 1.64 -5.61
N PHE A 32 3.47 0.65 -5.14
CA PHE A 32 2.76 0.70 -3.85
C PHE A 32 3.70 0.93 -2.67
N ALA A 33 4.86 0.27 -2.64
CA ALA A 33 5.84 0.42 -1.57
C ALA A 33 6.40 1.86 -1.50
N CYS A 34 6.74 2.46 -2.65
CA CYS A 34 7.15 3.87 -2.70
C CYS A 34 6.05 4.82 -2.19
N LEU A 35 4.78 4.55 -2.50
CA LEU A 35 3.67 5.36 -1.97
C LEU A 35 3.61 5.27 -0.45
N MET A 36 3.79 4.09 0.13
CA MET A 36 3.79 3.91 1.59
C MET A 36 4.95 4.63 2.26
N GLU A 37 6.17 4.49 1.73
CA GLU A 37 7.36 5.18 2.23
C GLU A 37 7.17 6.71 2.22
N LEU A 38 6.60 7.27 1.14
CA LEU A 38 6.33 8.71 1.04
C LEU A 38 5.26 9.20 2.03
N LEU A 39 4.31 8.33 2.41
CA LEU A 39 3.30 8.67 3.43
C LEU A 39 3.89 8.61 4.84
N GLU A 40 4.79 7.67 5.09
CA GLU A 40 5.45 7.48 6.38
C GLU A 40 6.49 8.57 6.67
N ASP A 41 7.21 9.03 5.62
CA ASP A 41 8.25 10.05 5.74
C ASP A 41 7.69 11.37 6.32
N GLN A 42 8.24 11.79 7.46
CA GLN A 42 7.81 12.99 8.18
C GLN A 42 8.27 14.29 7.51
N ASP A 43 9.31 14.23 6.69
CA ASP A 43 9.89 15.39 6.00
C ASP A 43 9.18 15.68 4.67
N VAL A 44 8.35 14.74 4.18
CA VAL A 44 7.52 14.95 3.00
C VAL A 44 6.41 15.97 3.28
N LEU A 45 6.41 17.03 2.47
CA LEU A 45 5.39 18.09 2.52
C LEU A 45 3.96 17.52 2.45
N LEU A 46 3.06 18.06 3.25
CA LEU A 46 1.65 17.66 3.29
C LEU A 46 0.96 17.69 1.91
N VAL A 47 1.31 18.67 1.06
CA VAL A 47 0.79 18.75 -0.31
C VAL A 47 1.20 17.56 -1.16
N LYS A 48 2.43 17.07 -0.99
CA LYS A 48 2.93 15.86 -1.67
C LYS A 48 2.23 14.62 -1.10
N LYS A 49 2.01 14.53 0.22
CA LYS A 49 1.23 13.43 0.81
C LYS A 49 -0.20 13.36 0.28
N LYS A 50 -0.88 14.50 0.08
CA LYS A 50 -2.22 14.53 -0.55
C LYS A 50 -2.21 13.97 -1.97
N PHE A 51 -1.18 14.32 -2.75
CA PHE A 51 -0.99 13.76 -4.08
C PHE A 51 -0.78 12.23 -4.00
N VAL A 52 0.13 11.76 -3.14
CA VAL A 52 0.37 10.33 -2.90
C VAL A 52 -0.91 9.56 -2.52
N LEU A 53 -1.77 10.13 -1.68
CA LEU A 53 -3.06 9.52 -1.33
C LEU A 53 -4.03 9.42 -2.52
N SER A 54 -3.98 10.39 -3.44
CA SER A 54 -4.82 10.40 -4.64
C SER A 54 -4.35 9.32 -5.62
N GLU A 55 -3.04 9.15 -5.74
CA GLU A 55 -2.39 8.09 -6.51
C GLU A 55 -2.69 6.71 -5.92
N LEU A 56 -2.61 6.59 -4.59
CA LEU A 56 -2.98 5.37 -3.88
C LEU A 56 -4.44 5.01 -4.13
N LEU A 57 -5.37 5.97 -4.04
CA LEU A 57 -6.78 5.72 -4.32
C LEU A 57 -6.98 5.20 -5.76
N ARG A 58 -6.24 5.76 -6.72
CA ARG A 58 -6.25 5.27 -8.10
C ARG A 58 -5.72 3.84 -8.18
N PHE A 59 -4.53 3.58 -7.63
CA PHE A 59 -3.95 2.24 -7.56
C PHE A 59 -4.98 1.22 -7.04
N LEU A 60 -5.62 1.52 -5.90
CA LEU A 60 -6.61 0.66 -5.27
C LEU A 60 -7.87 0.47 -6.13
N SER A 61 -8.28 1.48 -6.89
CA SER A 61 -9.49 1.44 -7.72
C SER A 61 -9.33 0.64 -9.01
N TYR A 62 -8.13 0.67 -9.61
CA TYR A 62 -7.87 -0.03 -10.87
C TYR A 62 -7.35 -1.46 -10.67
N HIS A 63 -6.72 -1.73 -9.53
CA HIS A 63 -5.97 -2.97 -9.29
C HIS A 63 -6.39 -3.64 -7.98
N THR A 64 -7.67 -3.58 -7.62
CA THR A 64 -8.18 -4.14 -6.36
C THR A 64 -7.87 -5.63 -6.23
N GLU A 65 -8.07 -6.41 -7.30
CA GLU A 65 -7.83 -7.87 -7.30
C GLU A 65 -6.33 -8.18 -7.14
N TYR A 66 -5.47 -7.48 -7.86
CA TYR A 66 -4.03 -7.62 -7.77
C TYR A 66 -3.50 -7.27 -6.37
N LEU A 67 -3.98 -6.17 -5.80
CA LEU A 67 -3.62 -5.80 -4.44
C LEU A 67 -4.11 -6.85 -3.44
N LEU A 68 -5.32 -7.39 -3.61
CA LEU A 68 -5.83 -8.46 -2.76
C LEU A 68 -4.90 -9.68 -2.80
N GLU A 69 -4.44 -10.10 -3.97
CA GLU A 69 -3.49 -11.21 -4.10
C GLU A 69 -2.20 -10.91 -3.33
N VAL A 70 -1.55 -9.79 -3.61
CA VAL A 70 -0.29 -9.40 -2.97
C VAL A 70 -0.44 -9.24 -1.44
N VAL A 71 -1.57 -8.72 -0.97
CA VAL A 71 -1.88 -8.58 0.46
C VAL A 71 -2.15 -9.94 1.11
N THR A 72 -2.80 -10.87 0.40
CA THR A 72 -3.04 -12.23 0.93
C THR A 72 -1.78 -13.07 1.02
N GLU A 73 -0.74 -12.76 0.23
CA GLU A 73 0.57 -13.39 0.35
C GLU A 73 1.34 -12.93 1.60
N ASP A 74 1.21 -11.66 1.99
CA ASP A 74 1.86 -11.12 3.18
C ASP A 74 0.97 -10.11 3.92
N PHE A 75 0.22 -10.61 4.90
CA PHE A 75 -0.70 -9.80 5.69
C PHE A 75 0.00 -8.64 6.45
N ARG A 76 1.32 -8.73 6.68
CA ARG A 76 2.06 -7.67 7.38
C ARG A 76 2.03 -6.37 6.58
N VAL A 77 1.94 -6.48 5.26
CA VAL A 77 1.84 -5.34 4.34
C VAL A 77 0.54 -4.58 4.60
N ILE A 78 -0.60 -5.26 4.71
CA ILE A 78 -1.88 -4.57 4.95
C ILE A 78 -1.95 -4.00 6.36
N VAL A 79 -1.39 -4.68 7.36
CA VAL A 79 -1.30 -4.13 8.73
C VAL A 79 -0.45 -2.87 8.74
N HIS A 80 0.70 -2.87 8.06
CA HIS A 80 1.58 -1.71 7.99
C HIS A 80 0.97 -0.56 7.17
N ALA A 81 0.39 -0.84 6.01
CA ALA A 81 -0.28 0.17 5.19
C ALA A 81 -1.46 0.82 5.94
N THR A 82 -2.27 0.03 6.66
CA THR A 82 -3.37 0.56 7.47
C THR A 82 -2.88 1.35 8.67
N ALA A 83 -1.75 0.98 9.27
CA ALA A 83 -1.08 1.77 10.31
C ALA A 83 -0.68 3.15 9.80
N ILE A 84 -0.05 3.22 8.63
CA ILE A 84 0.34 4.48 7.98
C ILE A 84 -0.89 5.35 7.70
N LEU A 85 -1.96 4.76 7.15
CA LEU A 85 -3.15 5.50 6.71
C LEU A 85 -4.04 5.97 7.85
N LEU A 86 -4.21 5.16 8.91
CA LEU A 86 -5.14 5.43 10.00
C LEU A 86 -4.47 6.02 11.24
N GLY A 87 -3.13 6.04 11.26
CA GLY A 87 -2.31 6.36 12.43
C GLY A 87 -2.31 5.23 13.46
N GLU A 88 -1.23 5.16 14.24
CA GLU A 88 -0.96 4.08 15.22
C GLU A 88 -2.10 3.86 16.25
N TYR A 89 -2.89 4.89 16.54
CA TYR A 89 -3.95 4.87 17.55
C TYR A 89 -5.21 4.06 17.18
N ASN A 90 -5.35 3.64 15.92
CA ASN A 90 -6.51 2.86 15.43
C ASN A 90 -6.24 1.37 15.21
N LEU A 91 -5.04 0.88 15.52
CA LEU A 91 -4.65 -0.49 15.17
C LEU A 91 -5.13 -1.56 16.16
N THR A 92 -5.47 -1.21 17.40
CA THR A 92 -5.85 -2.21 18.43
C THR A 92 -7.13 -2.97 18.08
N TRP A 93 -8.11 -2.32 17.44
CA TRP A 93 -9.34 -2.99 16.99
C TRP A 93 -9.17 -3.65 15.62
N PHE A 94 -8.42 -3.02 14.71
CA PHE A 94 -8.22 -3.54 13.34
C PHE A 94 -7.34 -4.79 13.33
N VAL A 95 -6.21 -4.77 14.06
CA VAL A 95 -5.35 -5.96 14.27
C VAL A 95 -6.14 -7.07 14.97
N GLY A 96 -7.02 -6.72 15.92
CA GLY A 96 -7.93 -7.68 16.55
C GLY A 96 -8.89 -8.37 15.57
N ILE A 97 -9.50 -7.62 14.64
CA ILE A 97 -10.36 -8.17 13.58
C ILE A 97 -9.55 -9.04 12.61
N VAL A 98 -8.34 -8.61 12.23
CA VAL A 98 -7.49 -9.36 11.29
C VAL A 98 -7.00 -10.68 11.91
N TYR A 99 -6.52 -10.67 13.17
CA TYR A 99 -6.15 -11.89 13.89
C TYR A 99 -7.37 -12.81 14.11
N PHE A 100 -8.55 -12.24 14.35
CA PHE A 100 -9.79 -13.01 14.45
C PHE A 100 -10.14 -13.68 13.11
N CYS A 101 -10.04 -12.98 11.98
CA CYS A 101 -10.24 -13.56 10.65
C CYS A 101 -9.26 -14.72 10.36
N GLU A 102 -7.98 -14.58 10.69
CA GLU A 102 -6.97 -15.65 10.55
C GLU A 102 -7.28 -16.86 11.45
N TYR A 103 -7.67 -16.63 12.70
CA TYR A 103 -8.06 -17.72 13.63
C TYR A 103 -9.23 -18.55 13.07
N PHE A 104 -10.24 -17.91 12.47
CA PHE A 104 -11.37 -18.60 11.87
C PHE A 104 -11.03 -19.25 10.53
N ARG A 105 -10.17 -18.64 9.70
CA ARG A 105 -9.71 -19.23 8.42
C ARG A 105 -8.88 -20.50 8.62
N GLY A 106 -8.15 -20.61 9.73
CA GLY A 106 -7.46 -21.83 10.14
C GLY A 106 -8.35 -22.90 10.79
N SER A 107 -9.61 -22.57 11.09
CA SER A 107 -10.57 -23.47 11.77
C SER A 107 -11.52 -24.21 10.81
N ASP A 108 -11.53 -23.88 9.52
CA ASP A 108 -12.28 -24.59 8.47
C ASP A 108 -11.58 -25.87 7.95
N VAL A 109 -10.57 -26.37 8.68
CA VAL A 109 -9.97 -27.69 8.47
C VAL A 109 -10.30 -28.57 9.68
N MET A 110 -11.57 -28.97 9.81
CA MET A 110 -11.97 -30.15 10.57
C MET A 110 -13.22 -30.79 9.99
#